data_AF-F4ZZ38-F1
#
_entry.id   AF-F4ZZ38-F1
#
_cell.length_a   1.000
_cell.length_b   1.000
_cell.length_c   1.000
_cell.angle_alpha   90.00
_cell.angle_beta   90.00
_cell.angle_gamma   90.00
#
_symmetry.space_group_name_H-M   'P 1'
#
loop_
_entity.id
_entity.type
_entity.pdbx_description
1 polymer ?
#
loop_
_entity_poly.entity_id
_entity_poly.type
_entity_poly.pdbx_seq_one_letter_code
_entity_poly.pdbx_strand_id
1 'polypeptide(L)' 'TIHGLWPSNYSNPWKPSNCTGTQFKQLSPQLQSKLKISWPDVEGGNDTRFWEMEWNKQGR' A
#
# COMPACT_ATOMS: atom_id res chain seq x y z
N THR A 1 -5.71 -7.72 -10.21
CA THR A 1 -4.54 -7.00 -9.68
C THR A 1 -4.59 -7.05 -8.17
N ILE A 2 -3.50 -6.73 -7.48
CA ILE A 2 -3.47 -6.65 -6.01
C ILE A 2 -4.38 -5.48 -5.59
N HIS A 3 -5.10 -5.62 -4.48
CA HIS A 3 -5.83 -4.51 -3.86
C HIS A 3 -5.06 -3.97 -2.64
N GLY A 4 -4.62 -4.85 -1.74
CA GLY A 4 -3.74 -4.49 -0.64
C GLY A 4 -3.25 -5.68 0.16
N LEU A 5 -2.28 -5.42 1.03
CA LEU A 5 -1.79 -6.34 2.05
C LEU A 5 -2.02 -5.69 3.40
N TRP A 6 -3.01 -6.19 4.14
CA TRP A 6 -3.46 -5.56 5.38
C TRP A 6 -3.18 -6.47 6.58
N PRO A 7 -2.39 -6.00 7.56
CA PRO A 7 -2.28 -6.66 8.84
C PRO A 7 -3.67 -6.72 9.50
N SER A 8 -4.02 -7.87 10.06
CA SER A 8 -5.31 -8.06 10.72
C SER A 8 -5.13 -8.76 12.07
N ASN A 9 -5.99 -8.39 13.02
CA ASN A 9 -6.14 -9.04 14.29
C ASN A 9 -7.39 -9.93 14.24
N TYR A 10 -7.27 -11.20 14.65
CA TYR A 10 -8.39 -12.15 14.65
C TYR A 10 -9.65 -11.58 15.33
N SER A 11 -9.47 -10.88 16.46
CA SER A 11 -10.57 -10.31 17.24
C SER A 11 -11.07 -8.96 16.69
N ASN A 12 -10.27 -8.28 15.88
CA ASN A 12 -10.66 -7.02 15.23
C ASN A 12 -10.01 -6.92 13.84
N PRO A 13 -10.69 -7.43 12.78
CA PRO A 13 -10.08 -7.60 11.47
C PRO A 13 -9.69 -6.29 10.77
N TRP A 14 -10.23 -5.14 11.21
CA TRP A 14 -9.88 -3.82 10.69
C TRP A 14 -8.72 -3.15 11.44
N LYS A 15 -8.13 -3.84 12.41
CA LYS A 15 -6.97 -3.38 13.16
C LYS A 15 -5.81 -4.36 12.99
N PRO A 16 -4.56 -3.88 12.93
CA PRO A 16 -4.15 -2.49 13.09
C PRO A 16 -4.27 -1.63 11.82
N SER A 17 -4.33 -0.30 11.99
CA SER A 17 -4.43 0.69 10.91
C SER A 17 -3.79 2.01 11.38
N ASN A 18 -3.10 2.75 10.51
CA ASN A 18 -2.45 4.04 10.81
C ASN A 18 -1.42 3.95 11.96
N CYS A 19 -0.62 2.88 11.99
CA CYS A 19 0.42 2.69 12.99
C CYS A 19 1.50 3.78 12.95
N THR A 20 2.19 4.01 14.06
CA THR A 20 3.42 4.82 14.05
C THR A 20 4.54 4.01 13.41
N GLY A 21 5.18 4.55 12.39
CA GLY A 21 6.20 3.82 11.62
C GLY A 21 6.87 4.68 10.57
N THR A 22 7.71 4.06 9.75
CA THR A 22 8.43 4.75 8.68
C THR A 22 7.45 5.19 7.60
N GLN A 23 7.46 6.47 7.24
CA GLN A 23 6.63 6.99 6.15
C GLN A 23 7.04 6.38 4.80
N PHE A 24 6.10 6.39 3.86
CA PHE A 24 6.38 5.98 2.49
C PHE A 24 7.59 6.74 1.93
N LYS A 25 8.47 6.00 1.26
CA LYS A 25 9.65 6.55 0.58
C LYS A 25 9.53 6.27 -0.91
N GLN A 26 10.23 7.06 -1.71
CA GLN A 26 10.31 6.83 -3.13
C GLN A 26 10.82 5.42 -3.43
N LEU A 27 10.06 4.68 -4.23
CA LEU A 27 10.39 3.31 -4.59
C LEU A 27 11.49 3.29 -5.65
N SER A 28 12.30 2.24 -5.67
CA SER A 28 13.28 2.04 -6.74
C SER A 28 12.56 1.84 -8.09
N PRO A 29 13.15 2.28 -9.22
CA PRO A 29 12.52 2.13 -10.54
C PRO A 29 12.15 0.68 -10.89
N GLN A 30 12.96 -0.28 -10.44
CA GLN A 30 12.73 -1.71 -10.65
C GLN A 30 11.50 -2.23 -9.89
N LEU A 31 11.24 -1.70 -8.70
CA LEU A 31 10.05 -2.07 -7.94
C LEU A 31 8.81 -1.41 -8.53
N GLN A 32 8.91 -0.14 -8.94
CA GLN A 32 7.81 0.58 -9.58
C GLN A 32 7.32 -0.15 -10.84
N SER A 33 8.21 -0.62 -11.72
CA SER A 33 7.79 -1.32 -12.95
C SER A 33 6.98 -2.59 -12.66
N LYS A 34 7.36 -3.35 -11.62
CA LYS A 34 6.61 -4.55 -11.19
C LYS A 34 5.26 -4.17 -10.58
N LEU A 35 5.20 -3.12 -9.77
CA LEU A 35 3.97 -2.69 -9.10
C LEU A 35 2.97 -2.08 -10.09
N LYS A 36 3.41 -1.37 -11.13
CA LYS A 36 2.49 -0.87 -12.18
C LYS A 36 1.71 -1.97 -12.88
N ILE A 37 2.30 -3.16 -13.02
CA ILE A 37 1.66 -4.31 -13.65
C ILE A 37 0.77 -5.06 -12.65
N SER A 38 1.29 -5.29 -11.44
CA SER A 38 0.66 -6.18 -10.46
C SER A 38 -0.31 -5.48 -9.51
N TRP A 39 -0.07 -4.21 -9.19
CA TRP A 39 -0.78 -3.41 -8.20
C TRP A 39 -1.07 -1.95 -8.66
N PRO A 40 -1.68 -1.74 -9.85
CA PRO A 40 -2.03 -0.40 -10.32
C PRO A 40 -3.21 0.21 -9.57
N ASP A 41 -3.29 1.54 -9.58
CA ASP A 41 -4.50 2.30 -9.27
C ASP A 41 -5.45 2.26 -10.46
N VAL A 42 -6.46 1.38 -10.37
CA VAL A 42 -7.44 1.18 -11.44
C VAL A 42 -8.56 2.22 -11.46
N GLU A 43 -8.74 3.00 -10.39
CA GLU A 43 -9.82 3.98 -10.27
C GLU A 43 -9.33 5.39 -10.63
N GLY A 44 -8.23 5.83 -10.01
CA GLY A 44 -7.67 7.16 -10.17
C GLY A 44 -6.52 7.27 -11.16
N GLY A 45 -5.91 6.14 -11.56
CA GLY A 45 -4.75 6.08 -12.44
C GLY A 45 -3.46 6.66 -11.85
N ASN A 46 -3.44 7.01 -10.55
CA ASN A 46 -2.27 7.54 -9.87
C ASN A 46 -1.67 6.50 -8.90
N ASP A 47 -0.91 5.58 -9.50
CA ASP A 47 -0.28 4.46 -8.81
C ASP A 47 0.54 4.88 -7.57
N THR A 48 1.35 5.94 -7.70
CA THR A 48 2.24 6.37 -6.61
C THR A 48 1.45 6.84 -5.40
N ARG A 49 0.39 7.64 -5.61
CA ARG A 49 -0.47 8.12 -4.53
C ARG A 49 -1.20 6.96 -3.87
N PHE A 50 -1.65 5.99 -4.67
CA PHE A 50 -2.30 4.80 -4.17
C PHE A 50 -1.36 3.95 -3.28
N TRP A 51 -0.15 3.65 -3.74
CA TRP A 51 0.84 2.91 -2.93
C TRP A 51 1.22 3.62 -1.64
N GLU A 52 1.36 4.94 -1.70
CA GLU A 52 1.64 5.77 -0.53
C GLU A 52 0.51 5.66 0.51
N MET A 53 -0.75 5.75 0.09
CA MET A 53 -1.90 5.63 0.98
C MET A 53 -1.98 4.24 1.60
N GLU A 54 -1.78 3.18 0.82
CA GLU A 54 -1.78 1.80 1.32
C GLU A 54 -0.65 1.57 2.32
N TRP A 55 0.56 2.05 2.05
CA TRP A 55 1.67 1.95 3.01
C TRP A 55 1.40 2.73 4.30
N ASN A 56 1.00 4.00 4.18
CA ASN A 56 0.79 4.85 5.35
C ASN A 56 -0.42 4.41 6.18
N LYS A 57 -1.41 3.74 5.59
CA LYS A 57 -2.56 3.23 6.33
C LYS A 57 -2.31 1.84 6.89
N GLN A 58 -1.70 0.94 6.12
CA GLN A 58 -1.70 -0.50 6.40
C GLN A 58 -0.29 -1.11 6.45
N GLY A 59 0.68 -0.55 5.74
CA GLY A 59 2.01 -1.14 5.59
C GLY A 59 3.05 -0.78 6.66
N ARG A 60 2.87 0.36 7.35
CA ARG A 60 3.82 0.87 8.37
C ARG A 60 3.60 0.30 9.77
#